data_AF-A0A3M2L6Y3-F1
#
_entry.id   AF-A0A3M2L6Y3-F1
#
_cell.length_a   1.000
_cell.length_b   1.000
_cell.length_c   1.000
_cell.angle_alpha   90.00
_cell.angle_beta   90.00
_cell.angle_gamma   90.00
#
_symmetry.space_group_name_H-M   'P 1'
#
loop_
_entity.id
_entity.type
_entity.pdbx_description
1 polymer ?
#
loop_
_entity_poly.entity_id
_entity_poly.type
_entity_poly.pdbx_seq_one_letter_code
_entity_poly.pdbx_strand_id
1 'polypeptide(L)'
;MVTTRHLAWEGAFNARDLGGLPTTDGGTTLPGAVVRSDAPDDLTAAGWAGLWAHGVRTVLDLREPDEIPAERVAPDWVTVVRVPLDDRGDTAFWQYCADNGLSSGTPLYYGPFLRRKADRCVAAIEAIADAPPGGVLVHCASGRDRTGLISLLLLALAGVEAAAIVADYELSEERLRPAFAALGWRDQGPLIRELLARRNTSAEAEILSLLETLDIEAVLRAAGLGETRLAAVRARLLGERAE
;
A
#
# COMPACT_ATOMS: atom_id res chain seq x y z
N MET A 1 -2.03 -13.72 -22.60
CA MET A 1 -0.68 -13.27 -22.19
C MET A 1 -0.78 -12.89 -20.73
N VAL A 2 0.01 -13.48 -19.85
CA VAL A 2 0.07 -13.04 -18.44
C VAL A 2 0.74 -11.67 -18.44
N THR A 3 -0.05 -10.61 -18.36
CA THR A 3 0.47 -9.26 -18.12
C THR A 3 1.12 -9.28 -16.75
N THR A 4 2.44 -9.13 -16.72
CA THR A 4 3.20 -9.10 -15.47
C THR A 4 2.78 -7.85 -14.70
N ARG A 5 2.33 -8.00 -13.45
CA ARG A 5 2.00 -6.88 -12.57
C ARG A 5 3.21 -6.01 -12.21
N HIS A 6 4.43 -6.53 -12.37
CA HIS A 6 5.65 -5.80 -12.06
C HIS A 6 5.91 -4.68 -13.08
N LEU A 7 6.25 -3.49 -12.58
CA LEU A 7 6.49 -2.30 -13.38
C LEU A 7 7.97 -1.90 -13.23
N ALA A 8 8.76 -2.20 -14.26
CA ALA A 8 10.19 -1.89 -14.28
C ALA A 8 10.45 -0.42 -14.62
N TRP A 9 10.00 0.49 -13.76
CA TRP A 9 10.27 1.92 -13.89
C TRP A 9 11.65 2.24 -13.33
N GLU A 10 12.49 2.87 -14.15
CA GLU A 10 13.86 3.20 -13.75
C GLU A 10 13.87 4.15 -12.55
N GLY A 11 14.53 3.72 -11.47
CA GLY A 11 14.55 4.44 -10.19
C GLY A 11 13.48 3.99 -9.19
N ALA A 12 12.62 3.04 -9.54
CA ALA A 12 11.74 2.36 -8.60
C ALA A 12 12.11 0.88 -8.48
N PHE A 13 12.05 0.35 -7.27
CA PHE A 13 12.42 -1.04 -6.99
C PHE A 13 11.21 -1.92 -6.68
N ASN A 14 10.16 -1.35 -6.09
CA ASN A 14 9.02 -2.07 -5.54
C ASN A 14 7.70 -1.73 -6.26
N ALA A 15 7.78 -1.21 -7.49
CA ALA A 15 6.63 -0.80 -8.29
C ALA A 15 5.87 -1.98 -8.92
N ARG A 16 4.55 -2.06 -8.68
CA ARG A 16 3.66 -3.04 -9.30
C ARG A 16 2.20 -2.61 -9.33
N ASP A 17 1.51 -3.04 -10.37
CA ASP A 17 0.07 -2.89 -10.56
C ASP A 17 -0.70 -3.83 -9.60
N LEU A 18 -1.76 -3.31 -8.99
CA LEU A 18 -2.71 -4.09 -8.19
C LEU A 18 -3.83 -4.70 -9.04
N GLY A 19 -3.83 -4.50 -10.35
CA GLY A 19 -4.72 -5.14 -11.30
C GLY A 19 -4.41 -6.62 -11.59
N GLY A 20 -5.44 -7.36 -11.99
CA GLY A 20 -5.37 -8.78 -12.33
C GLY A 20 -5.32 -9.73 -11.12
N LEU A 21 -5.63 -9.24 -9.91
CA LEU A 21 -5.73 -10.08 -8.72
C LEU A 21 -7.14 -10.69 -8.63
N PRO A 22 -7.27 -12.01 -8.37
CA PRO A 22 -8.56 -12.70 -8.38
C PRO A 22 -9.44 -12.26 -7.21
N THR A 23 -10.72 -12.04 -7.49
CA THR A 23 -11.76 -11.77 -6.48
C THR A 23 -12.56 -13.03 -6.17
N THR A 24 -13.12 -13.10 -4.97
CA THR A 24 -13.87 -14.26 -4.49
C THR A 24 -15.17 -14.53 -5.26
N ASP A 25 -15.67 -13.53 -6.00
CA ASP A 25 -16.82 -13.64 -6.91
C ASP A 25 -16.43 -14.07 -8.34
N GLY A 26 -15.18 -14.43 -8.58
CA GLY A 26 -14.67 -14.91 -9.87
C GLY A 26 -14.24 -13.80 -10.85
N GLY A 27 -14.26 -12.54 -10.41
CA GLY A 27 -13.70 -11.41 -11.14
C GLY A 27 -12.19 -11.23 -10.91
N THR A 28 -11.68 -10.08 -11.36
CA THR A 28 -10.31 -9.64 -11.13
C THR A 28 -10.25 -8.13 -10.97
N THR A 29 -9.29 -7.62 -10.20
CA THR A 29 -9.02 -6.18 -10.13
C THR A 29 -8.63 -5.59 -11.49
N LEU A 30 -9.01 -4.35 -11.74
CA LEU A 30 -8.80 -3.63 -12.99
C LEU A 30 -7.31 -3.20 -13.14
N PRO A 31 -6.63 -3.60 -14.24
CA PRO A 31 -5.28 -3.12 -14.56
C PRO A 31 -5.18 -1.60 -14.67
N GLY A 32 -4.09 -1.03 -14.15
CA GLY A 32 -3.78 0.41 -14.20
C GLY A 32 -4.62 1.28 -13.25
N ALA A 33 -5.54 0.70 -12.47
CA ALA A 33 -6.39 1.45 -11.55
C ALA A 33 -5.62 1.97 -10.33
N VAL A 34 -4.88 1.08 -9.67
CA VAL A 34 -4.03 1.40 -8.52
C VAL A 34 -2.71 0.67 -8.66
N VAL A 35 -1.62 1.40 -8.51
CA VAL A 35 -0.25 0.91 -8.48
C VAL A 35 0.31 1.15 -7.08
N ARG A 36 1.16 0.26 -6.60
CA ARG A 36 1.96 0.49 -5.39
C ARG A 36 3.44 0.56 -5.73
N SER A 37 4.21 1.38 -5.00
CA SER A 37 5.68 1.44 -5.12
C SER A 37 6.36 1.91 -3.83
N ASP A 38 7.69 1.81 -3.83
CA ASP A 38 8.60 2.66 -3.06
C ASP A 38 8.50 4.14 -3.49
N ALA A 39 9.16 5.03 -2.74
CA ALA A 39 9.09 6.46 -3.02
C ALA A 39 9.59 6.75 -4.45
N PRO A 40 8.86 7.56 -5.24
CA PRO A 40 9.27 7.90 -6.59
C PRO A 40 10.42 8.92 -6.61
N ASP A 41 11.17 9.07 -5.51
CA ASP A 41 12.20 10.10 -5.33
C ASP A 41 13.35 9.92 -6.30
N ASP A 42 13.72 8.68 -6.58
CA ASP A 42 14.82 8.30 -7.47
C ASP A 42 14.37 8.02 -8.91
N LEU A 43 13.07 8.19 -9.23
CA LEU A 43 12.60 8.05 -10.61
C LEU A 43 13.33 9.00 -11.54
N THR A 44 13.93 8.43 -12.59
CA THR A 44 14.55 9.18 -13.67
C THR A 44 13.49 9.68 -14.65
N ALA A 45 13.90 10.45 -15.66
CA ALA A 45 12.97 10.87 -16.72
C ALA A 45 12.30 9.67 -17.42
N ALA A 46 13.03 8.55 -17.59
CA ALA A 46 12.49 7.32 -18.13
C ALA A 46 11.49 6.65 -17.18
N GLY A 47 11.77 6.65 -15.87
CA GLY A 47 10.85 6.18 -14.85
C GLY A 47 9.52 6.94 -14.83
N TRP A 48 9.59 8.27 -14.84
CA TRP A 48 8.40 9.14 -14.94
C TRP A 48 7.63 8.93 -16.25
N ALA A 49 8.32 8.74 -17.38
CA ALA A 49 7.68 8.41 -18.65
C ALA A 49 6.97 7.04 -18.59
N GLY A 50 7.55 6.06 -17.92
CA GLY A 50 6.93 4.76 -17.67
C GLY A 50 5.65 4.85 -16.83
N LEU A 51 5.69 5.67 -15.77
CA LEU A 51 4.53 5.96 -14.91
C LEU A 51 3.40 6.64 -15.70
N TRP A 52 3.74 7.64 -16.53
CA TRP A 52 2.78 8.31 -17.42
C TRP A 52 2.16 7.35 -18.44
N ALA A 53 2.99 6.54 -19.09
CA ALA A 53 2.59 5.59 -20.13
C ALA A 53 1.69 4.48 -19.59
N HIS A 54 1.88 4.09 -18.32
CA HIS A 54 1.00 3.16 -17.63
C HIS A 54 -0.37 3.77 -17.27
N GLY A 55 -0.54 5.09 -17.43
CA GLY A 55 -1.82 5.77 -17.19
C GLY A 55 -1.96 6.37 -15.79
N VAL A 56 -0.90 6.35 -14.97
CA VAL A 56 -0.95 6.99 -13.64
C VAL A 56 -1.00 8.50 -13.80
N ARG A 57 -1.89 9.14 -13.04
CA ARG A 57 -2.08 10.60 -13.00
C ARG A 57 -2.04 11.18 -11.60
N THR A 58 -2.24 10.35 -10.58
CA THR A 58 -2.21 10.77 -9.17
C THR A 58 -1.14 9.98 -8.41
N VAL A 59 -0.39 10.67 -7.55
CA VAL A 59 0.56 10.07 -6.60
C VAL A 59 0.06 10.38 -5.19
N LEU A 60 -0.26 9.33 -4.44
CA LEU A 60 -0.61 9.38 -3.02
C LEU A 60 0.64 9.06 -2.19
N ASP A 61 1.18 10.09 -1.53
CA ASP A 61 2.34 9.99 -0.64
C ASP A 61 1.86 9.78 0.80
N LEU A 62 2.17 8.59 1.36
CA LEU A 62 1.81 8.19 2.72
C LEU A 62 2.86 8.58 3.77
N ARG A 63 3.96 9.21 3.36
CA ARG A 63 5.05 9.58 4.25
C ARG A 63 4.67 10.75 5.14
N GLU A 64 5.33 10.80 6.29
CA GLU A 64 5.27 12.00 7.12
C GLU A 64 6.11 13.14 6.50
N PRO A 65 5.79 14.41 6.80
CA PRO A 65 6.46 15.55 6.17
C PRO A 65 7.99 15.56 6.31
N ASP A 66 8.54 15.02 7.41
CA ASP A 66 9.97 14.94 7.69
C ASP A 66 10.72 13.85 6.90
N GLU A 67 9.99 12.96 6.21
CA GLU A 67 10.57 11.95 5.30
C GLU A 67 10.63 12.42 3.84
N ILE A 68 10.11 13.61 3.53
CA ILE A 68 9.99 14.11 2.16
C ILE A 68 11.12 15.13 1.92
N PRO A 69 12.04 14.88 0.96
CA PRO A 69 13.09 15.84 0.62
C PRO A 69 12.50 17.16 0.13
N ALA A 70 13.02 18.29 0.63
CA ALA A 70 12.47 19.63 0.33
C ALA A 70 12.60 20.01 -1.15
N GLU A 71 13.63 19.50 -1.83
CA GLU A 71 13.93 19.77 -3.23
C GLU A 71 13.11 18.91 -4.21
N ARG A 72 12.31 17.94 -3.71
CA ARG A 72 11.61 17.01 -4.57
C ARG A 72 10.38 17.66 -5.21
N VAL A 73 10.44 17.81 -6.52
CA VAL A 73 9.34 18.31 -7.36
C VAL A 73 8.86 17.17 -8.26
N ALA A 74 7.58 16.80 -8.14
CA ALA A 74 6.93 15.91 -9.08
C ALA A 74 6.66 16.66 -10.40
N PRO A 75 6.57 15.96 -11.54
CA PRO A 75 6.14 16.59 -12.79
C PRO A 75 4.77 17.28 -12.65
N ASP A 76 4.57 18.37 -13.39
CA ASP A 76 3.37 19.21 -13.37
C ASP A 76 2.07 18.48 -13.74
N TRP A 77 2.18 17.43 -14.56
CA TRP A 77 1.06 16.59 -14.95
C TRP A 77 0.59 15.61 -13.86
N VAL A 78 1.36 15.43 -12.78
CA VAL A 78 1.01 14.58 -11.65
C VAL A 78 0.24 15.39 -10.61
N THR A 79 -0.94 14.90 -10.23
CA THR A 79 -1.59 15.36 -9.00
C THR A 79 -0.94 14.66 -7.80
N VAL A 80 -0.31 15.40 -6.90
CA VAL A 80 0.27 14.85 -5.66
C VAL A 80 -0.70 15.08 -4.50
N VAL A 81 -1.13 14.00 -3.87
CA VAL A 81 -1.95 14.02 -2.65
C VAL A 81 -1.11 13.47 -1.50
N ARG A 82 -1.09 14.19 -0.37
CA ARG A 82 -0.31 13.79 0.81
C ARG A 82 -1.23 13.38 1.93
N VAL A 83 -1.08 12.14 2.40
CA VAL A 83 -1.83 11.61 3.55
C VAL A 83 -0.84 10.91 4.47
N PRO A 84 -0.17 11.65 5.38
CA PRO A 84 0.77 11.06 6.34
C PRO A 84 0.10 9.94 7.13
N LEU A 85 0.48 8.69 6.89
CA LEU A 85 -0.33 7.59 7.40
C LEU A 85 -0.08 7.38 8.90
N ASP A 86 1.18 7.45 9.33
CA ASP A 86 1.61 7.02 10.66
C ASP A 86 1.02 7.89 11.78
N ASP A 87 0.82 9.18 11.51
CA ASP A 87 0.47 10.16 12.54
C ASP A 87 1.41 10.01 13.74
N ARG A 88 2.70 10.32 13.49
CA ARG A 88 3.78 10.18 14.46
C ARG A 88 3.58 11.03 15.73
N GLY A 89 2.60 11.95 15.73
CA GLY A 89 2.18 12.71 16.90
C GLY A 89 1.52 11.88 18.00
N ASP A 90 0.93 10.72 17.71
CA ASP A 90 0.37 9.80 18.72
C ASP A 90 1.48 8.96 19.36
N THR A 91 2.31 9.62 20.17
CA THR A 91 3.46 8.99 20.84
C THR A 91 3.04 7.83 21.76
N ALA A 92 1.83 7.86 22.32
CA ALA A 92 1.31 6.78 23.15
C ALA A 92 1.11 5.49 22.35
N PHE A 93 0.57 5.58 21.13
CA PHE A 93 0.43 4.42 20.25
C PHE A 93 1.80 3.85 19.85
N TRP A 94 2.72 4.71 19.44
CA TRP A 94 4.06 4.26 19.01
C TRP A 94 4.87 3.68 20.16
N GLN A 95 4.73 4.20 21.39
CA GLN A 95 5.29 3.60 22.59
C GLN A 95 4.67 2.23 22.88
N TYR A 96 3.34 2.10 22.79
CA TYR A 96 2.65 0.81 22.92
C TYR A 96 3.19 -0.21 21.91
N CYS A 97 3.38 0.18 20.65
CA CYS A 97 3.98 -0.69 19.64
C CYS A 97 5.40 -1.12 20.00
N ALA A 98 6.23 -0.20 20.47
CA ALA A 98 7.60 -0.50 20.91
C ALA A 98 7.61 -1.48 22.09
N ASP A 99 6.83 -1.20 23.14
CA ASP A 99 6.74 -2.02 24.35
C ASP A 99 6.22 -3.42 24.07
N ASN A 100 5.35 -3.54 23.07
CA ASN A 100 4.75 -4.81 22.65
C ASN A 100 5.42 -5.38 21.41
N GLY A 101 6.64 -4.96 21.05
CA GLY A 101 7.42 -5.54 19.93
C GLY A 101 6.70 -5.53 18.57
N LEU A 102 5.74 -4.64 18.36
CA LEU A 102 4.99 -4.46 17.13
C LEU A 102 5.80 -3.59 16.17
N SER A 103 6.87 -4.17 15.64
CA SER A 103 7.87 -3.44 14.88
C SER A 103 7.28 -2.87 13.59
N SER A 104 7.44 -1.56 13.37
CA SER A 104 7.27 -0.94 12.05
C SER A 104 8.18 -1.67 11.06
N GLY A 105 7.64 -2.15 9.94
CA GLY A 105 8.37 -3.12 9.11
C GLY A 105 7.66 -4.46 8.91
N THR A 106 6.58 -4.71 9.63
CA THR A 106 5.89 -6.00 9.71
C THR A 106 4.37 -5.81 9.77
N PRO A 107 3.55 -6.82 9.42
CA PRO A 107 2.10 -6.72 9.58
C PRO A 107 1.63 -6.78 11.05
N LEU A 108 2.52 -7.04 12.02
CA LEU A 108 2.20 -7.17 13.44
C LEU A 108 1.43 -5.95 14.01
N TYR A 109 1.74 -4.74 13.52
CA TYR A 109 1.10 -3.52 14.02
C TYR A 109 -0.24 -3.21 13.33
N TYR A 110 -0.61 -3.88 12.24
CA TYR A 110 -1.78 -3.52 11.42
C TYR A 110 -3.09 -3.59 12.20
N GLY A 111 -3.33 -4.67 12.94
CA GLY A 111 -4.55 -4.82 13.76
C GLY A 111 -4.68 -3.72 14.82
N PRO A 112 -3.66 -3.51 15.68
CA PRO A 112 -3.62 -2.39 16.61
C PRO A 112 -3.75 -1.02 15.93
N PHE A 113 -3.12 -0.82 14.78
CA PHE A 113 -3.19 0.41 14.00
C PHE A 113 -4.62 0.68 13.53
N LEU A 114 -5.30 -0.30 12.93
CA LEU A 114 -6.69 -0.16 12.49
C LEU A 114 -7.64 0.12 13.65
N ARG A 115 -7.39 -0.44 14.84
CA ARG A 115 -8.22 -0.13 16.02
C ARG A 115 -8.02 1.29 16.56
N ARG A 116 -6.83 1.88 16.38
CA ARG A 116 -6.46 3.17 16.96
C ARG A 116 -6.53 4.34 15.98
N LYS A 117 -6.23 4.08 14.70
CA LYS A 117 -5.93 5.07 13.65
C LYS A 117 -6.64 4.75 12.32
N ALA A 118 -7.78 4.04 12.35
CA ALA A 118 -8.50 3.72 11.12
C ALA A 118 -8.91 4.96 10.32
N ASP A 119 -9.11 6.11 10.96
CA ASP A 119 -9.37 7.39 10.29
C ASP A 119 -8.25 7.79 9.31
N ARG A 120 -6.99 7.45 9.61
CA ARG A 120 -5.85 7.68 8.70
C ARG A 120 -5.95 6.79 7.46
N CYS A 121 -6.37 5.54 7.64
CA CYS A 121 -6.62 4.62 6.53
C CYS A 121 -7.82 5.08 5.68
N VAL A 122 -8.89 5.58 6.33
CA VAL A 122 -10.03 6.17 5.64
C VAL A 122 -9.58 7.35 4.78
N ALA A 123 -8.81 8.30 5.32
CA ALA A 123 -8.31 9.45 4.56
C ALA A 123 -7.50 9.03 3.32
N ALA A 124 -6.67 7.98 3.42
CA ALA A 124 -5.93 7.45 2.28
C ALA A 124 -6.85 6.81 1.24
N ILE A 125 -7.85 6.03 1.68
CA ILE A 125 -8.83 5.38 0.80
C ILE A 125 -9.72 6.43 0.10
N GLU A 126 -10.15 7.47 0.81
CA GLU A 126 -10.93 8.58 0.25
C GLU A 126 -10.10 9.37 -0.76
N ALA A 127 -8.82 9.63 -0.49
CA ALA A 127 -7.93 10.26 -1.46
C ALA A 127 -7.79 9.43 -2.75
N ILE A 128 -7.81 8.10 -2.66
CA ILE A 128 -7.81 7.21 -3.82
C ILE A 128 -9.17 7.24 -4.52
N ALA A 129 -10.27 7.23 -3.78
CA ALA A 129 -11.62 7.31 -4.34
C ALA A 129 -11.83 8.61 -5.13
N ASP A 130 -11.43 9.74 -4.55
CA ASP A 130 -11.64 11.10 -5.06
C ASP A 130 -10.58 11.53 -6.11
N ALA A 131 -9.54 10.71 -6.34
CA ALA A 131 -8.52 11.03 -7.34
C ALA A 131 -9.12 11.26 -8.74
N PRO A 132 -8.60 12.20 -9.54
CA PRO A 132 -9.06 12.41 -10.92
C PRO A 132 -8.96 11.15 -11.79
N PRO A 133 -9.59 11.15 -12.98
CA PRO A 133 -9.46 10.04 -13.94
C PRO A 133 -8.00 9.69 -14.23
N GLY A 134 -7.70 8.39 -14.22
CA GLY A 134 -6.35 7.84 -14.36
C GLY A 134 -5.95 6.97 -13.16
N GLY A 135 -4.82 6.28 -13.30
CA GLY A 135 -4.28 5.42 -12.26
C GLY A 135 -3.75 6.22 -11.06
N VAL A 136 -3.78 5.59 -9.88
CA VAL A 136 -3.22 6.15 -8.64
C VAL A 136 -2.01 5.34 -8.22
N LEU A 137 -0.85 5.99 -8.06
CA LEU A 137 0.30 5.40 -7.39
C LEU A 137 0.22 5.66 -5.89
N VAL A 138 0.21 4.61 -5.08
CA VAL A 138 0.28 4.70 -3.62
C VAL A 138 1.68 4.30 -3.17
N HIS A 139 2.35 5.16 -2.40
CA HIS A 139 3.70 4.88 -1.92
C HIS A 139 3.94 5.38 -0.50
N CYS A 140 4.99 4.86 0.11
CA CYS A 140 5.63 5.40 1.30
C CYS A 140 7.13 5.50 1.02
N ALA A 141 8.02 5.26 1.99
CA ALA A 141 9.46 5.19 1.73
C ALA A 141 9.85 3.97 0.87
N SER A 142 9.58 2.75 1.36
CA SER A 142 9.97 1.49 0.68
C SER A 142 8.80 0.78 -0.02
N GLY A 143 7.58 1.29 0.11
CA GLY A 143 6.41 0.64 -0.48
C GLY A 143 6.00 -0.69 0.16
N ARG A 144 6.55 -1.02 1.33
CA ARG A 144 6.26 -2.28 2.04
C ARG A 144 5.16 -2.15 3.09
N ASP A 145 5.34 -1.26 4.07
CA ASP A 145 4.55 -1.27 5.30
C ASP A 145 3.30 -0.39 5.21
N ARG A 146 3.41 0.94 5.26
CA ARG A 146 2.25 1.85 5.08
C ARG A 146 1.52 1.60 3.77
N THR A 147 2.27 1.48 2.68
CA THR A 147 1.73 1.09 1.36
C THR A 147 1.13 -0.31 1.39
N GLY A 148 1.73 -1.26 2.11
CA GLY A 148 1.20 -2.61 2.23
C GLY A 148 -0.11 -2.68 2.99
N LEU A 149 -0.24 -1.91 4.08
CA LEU A 149 -1.49 -1.75 4.81
C LEU A 149 -2.57 -1.19 3.89
N ILE A 150 -2.33 -0.06 3.22
CA ILE A 150 -3.32 0.53 2.31
C ILE A 150 -3.65 -0.41 1.14
N SER A 151 -2.65 -1.08 0.55
CA SER A 151 -2.88 -2.06 -0.53
C SER A 151 -3.75 -3.22 -0.04
N LEU A 152 -3.46 -3.79 1.13
CA LEU A 152 -4.25 -4.86 1.75
C LEU A 152 -5.70 -4.43 1.94
N LEU A 153 -5.94 -3.22 2.47
CA LEU A 153 -7.29 -2.72 2.71
C LEU A 153 -8.07 -2.52 1.40
N LEU A 154 -7.44 -1.95 0.38
CA LEU A 154 -8.05 -1.78 -0.95
C LEU A 154 -8.45 -3.12 -1.55
N LEU A 155 -7.55 -4.10 -1.51
CA LEU A 155 -7.80 -5.44 -2.04
C LEU A 155 -8.90 -6.17 -1.25
N ALA A 156 -8.91 -6.04 0.08
CA ALA A 156 -9.96 -6.59 0.93
C ALA A 156 -11.33 -5.96 0.62
N LEU A 157 -11.40 -4.63 0.46
CA LEU A 157 -12.63 -3.93 0.06
C LEU A 157 -13.12 -4.34 -1.34
N ALA A 158 -12.20 -4.66 -2.25
CA ALA A 158 -12.50 -5.17 -3.59
C ALA A 158 -12.86 -6.67 -3.60
N GLY A 159 -12.84 -7.36 -2.45
CA GLY A 159 -13.17 -8.78 -2.37
C GLY A 159 -12.10 -9.70 -2.98
N VAL A 160 -10.84 -9.26 -3.03
CA VAL A 160 -9.70 -10.06 -3.50
C VAL A 160 -9.46 -11.23 -2.56
N GLU A 161 -9.10 -12.38 -3.12
CA GLU A 161 -8.79 -13.59 -2.35
C GLU A 161 -7.65 -13.34 -1.35
N ALA A 162 -7.81 -13.82 -0.10
CA ALA A 162 -6.83 -13.60 0.96
C ALA A 162 -5.42 -14.09 0.59
N ALA A 163 -5.31 -15.23 -0.11
CA ALA A 163 -4.03 -15.75 -0.59
C ALA A 163 -3.35 -14.81 -1.61
N ALA A 164 -4.14 -14.15 -2.48
CA ALA A 164 -3.61 -13.18 -3.44
C ALA A 164 -3.16 -11.88 -2.75
N ILE A 165 -3.83 -11.46 -1.67
CA ILE A 165 -3.42 -10.33 -0.83
C ILE A 165 -2.08 -10.61 -0.14
N VAL A 166 -1.95 -11.80 0.48
CA VAL A 166 -0.70 -12.25 1.11
C VAL A 166 0.43 -12.28 0.09
N ALA A 167 0.21 -12.93 -1.05
CA ALA A 167 1.20 -13.03 -2.11
C ALA A 167 1.65 -11.65 -2.61
N ASP A 168 0.74 -10.68 -2.76
CA ASP A 168 1.12 -9.32 -3.12
C ASP A 168 1.98 -8.63 -2.04
N TYR A 169 1.66 -8.81 -0.76
CA TYR A 169 2.44 -8.23 0.33
C TYR A 169 3.88 -8.76 0.34
N GLU A 170 4.03 -10.08 0.27
CA GLU A 170 5.32 -10.78 0.40
C GLU A 170 6.30 -10.50 -0.74
N LEU A 171 5.81 -10.15 -1.94
CA LEU A 171 6.66 -9.71 -3.06
C LEU A 171 7.63 -8.59 -2.66
N SER A 172 7.26 -7.74 -1.69
CA SER A 172 8.09 -6.61 -1.26
C SER A 172 9.46 -7.05 -0.73
N GLU A 173 9.57 -8.24 -0.14
CA GLU A 173 10.85 -8.72 0.40
C GLU A 173 11.88 -8.95 -0.70
N GLU A 174 11.49 -9.66 -1.76
CA GLU A 174 12.35 -9.90 -2.92
C GLU A 174 12.68 -8.59 -3.65
N ARG A 175 11.66 -7.74 -3.85
CA ARG A 175 11.76 -6.51 -4.64
C ARG A 175 12.63 -5.44 -4.00
N LEU A 176 12.68 -5.39 -2.68
CA LEU A 176 13.51 -4.41 -1.97
C LEU A 176 14.97 -4.86 -1.82
N ARG A 177 15.29 -6.14 -2.04
CA ARG A 177 16.66 -6.64 -1.90
C ARG A 177 17.66 -5.93 -2.84
N PRO A 178 17.35 -5.69 -4.14
CA PRO A 178 18.20 -4.87 -5.01
C PRO A 178 18.33 -3.41 -4.52
N ALA A 179 17.26 -2.83 -3.99
CA ALA A 179 17.28 -1.47 -3.45
C ALA A 179 18.25 -1.35 -2.27
N PHE A 180 18.18 -2.29 -1.32
CA PHE A 180 19.09 -2.32 -0.18
C PHE A 180 20.55 -2.44 -0.62
N ALA A 181 20.83 -3.31 -1.60
CA ALA A 181 22.17 -3.45 -2.16
C ALA A 181 22.66 -2.16 -2.85
N ALA A 182 21.81 -1.52 -3.66
CA ALA A 182 22.14 -0.29 -4.38
C ALA A 182 22.38 0.90 -3.45
N LEU A 183 21.62 1.00 -2.36
CA LEU A 183 21.67 2.10 -1.40
C LEU A 183 22.64 1.85 -0.24
N GLY A 184 23.31 0.69 -0.21
CA GLY A 184 24.19 0.30 0.89
C GLY A 184 23.46 0.09 2.22
N TRP A 185 22.15 -0.15 2.18
CA TRP A 185 21.33 -0.40 3.37
C TRP A 185 21.39 -1.88 3.73
N ARG A 186 21.25 -2.16 5.03
CA ARG A 186 21.14 -3.54 5.50
C ARG A 186 19.84 -4.16 4.98
N ASP A 187 19.94 -5.35 4.40
CA ASP A 187 18.77 -6.15 4.05
C ASP A 187 17.94 -6.43 5.30
N GLN A 188 16.71 -5.92 5.30
CA GLN A 188 15.79 -6.04 6.42
C GLN A 188 15.02 -7.37 6.41
N GLY A 189 14.99 -8.11 5.29
CA GLY A 189 14.24 -9.36 5.16
C GLY A 189 14.60 -10.40 6.23
N PRO A 190 15.88 -10.75 6.43
CA PRO A 190 16.30 -11.67 7.49
C PRO A 190 15.89 -11.20 8.90
N LEU A 191 16.00 -9.91 9.18
CA LEU A 191 15.63 -9.33 10.48
C LEU A 191 14.12 -9.43 10.73
N ILE A 192 13.30 -9.12 9.72
CA ILE A 192 11.85 -9.22 9.79
C ILE A 192 11.41 -10.67 10.02
N ARG A 193 11.97 -11.62 9.27
CA ARG A 193 11.69 -13.05 9.47
C ARG A 193 12.04 -13.50 10.87
N GLU A 194 13.20 -13.08 11.40
CA GLU A 194 13.59 -13.41 12.77
C GLU A 194 12.62 -12.83 13.80
N LEU A 195 12.20 -11.57 13.64
CA LEU A 195 11.23 -10.93 14.54
C LEU A 195 9.88 -11.66 14.56
N LEU A 196 9.36 -12.05 13.39
CA LEU A 196 8.13 -12.83 13.26
C LEU A 196 8.29 -14.23 13.85
N ALA A 197 9.40 -14.92 13.56
CA ALA A 197 9.68 -16.26 14.07
C ALA A 197 9.79 -16.29 15.60
N ARG A 198 10.36 -15.26 16.24
CA ARG A 198 10.40 -15.12 17.72
C ARG A 198 9.00 -15.05 18.35
N ARG A 199 7.98 -14.71 17.56
CA ARG A 199 6.56 -14.70 17.95
C ARG A 199 5.79 -15.92 17.48
N ASN A 200 6.49 -16.90 16.90
CA ASN A 200 5.90 -18.09 16.32
C ASN A 200 4.84 -17.77 15.24
N THR A 201 5.11 -16.75 14.41
CA THR A 201 4.22 -16.27 13.35
C THR A 201 4.99 -15.97 12.05
N SER A 202 4.28 -15.62 10.98
CA SER A 202 4.80 -15.19 9.68
C SER A 202 4.01 -13.99 9.16
N ALA A 203 4.48 -13.34 8.10
CA ALA A 203 3.73 -12.25 7.48
C ALA A 203 2.37 -12.72 6.95
N GLU A 204 2.37 -13.87 6.25
CA GLU A 204 1.18 -14.59 5.85
C GLU A 204 0.23 -14.83 7.03
N ALA A 205 0.69 -15.45 8.12
CA ALA A 205 -0.18 -15.81 9.25
C ALA A 205 -0.81 -14.57 9.91
N GLU A 206 -0.05 -13.49 10.08
CA GLU A 206 -0.58 -12.23 10.62
C GLU A 206 -1.61 -11.59 9.69
N ILE A 207 -1.37 -11.58 8.37
CA ILE A 207 -2.30 -11.01 7.39
C ILE A 207 -3.58 -11.85 7.30
N LEU A 208 -3.47 -13.18 7.25
CA LEU A 208 -4.63 -14.07 7.23
C LEU A 208 -5.45 -13.92 8.51
N SER A 209 -4.79 -13.90 9.68
CA SER A 209 -5.46 -13.68 10.96
C SER A 209 -6.15 -12.32 11.00
N LEU A 210 -5.53 -11.26 10.48
CA LEU A 210 -6.15 -9.94 10.36
C LEU A 210 -7.43 -10.00 9.51
N LEU A 211 -7.37 -10.60 8.33
CA LEU A 211 -8.51 -10.70 7.39
C LEU A 211 -9.64 -11.59 7.91
N GLU A 212 -9.32 -12.60 8.72
CA GLU A 212 -10.31 -13.49 9.33
C GLU A 212 -11.00 -12.85 10.54
N THR A 213 -10.26 -12.09 11.35
CA THR A 213 -10.73 -11.60 12.65
C THR A 213 -11.31 -10.19 12.63
N LEU A 214 -10.98 -9.38 11.63
CA LEU A 214 -11.48 -8.02 11.48
C LEU A 214 -12.34 -7.91 10.23
N ASP A 215 -13.59 -7.48 10.44
CA ASP A 215 -14.42 -6.96 9.36
C ASP A 215 -13.85 -5.59 8.93
N ILE A 216 -12.98 -5.62 7.93
CA ILE A 216 -12.28 -4.44 7.41
C ILE A 216 -13.25 -3.35 6.97
N GLU A 217 -14.33 -3.72 6.29
CA GLU A 217 -15.34 -2.75 5.87
C GLU A 217 -16.00 -2.13 7.10
N ALA A 218 -16.50 -2.92 8.04
CA ALA A 218 -17.13 -2.39 9.25
C ALA A 218 -16.19 -1.48 10.06
N VAL A 219 -14.91 -1.83 10.18
CA VAL A 219 -13.89 -1.00 10.86
C VAL A 219 -13.73 0.36 10.17
N LEU A 220 -13.57 0.37 8.84
CA LEU A 220 -13.40 1.62 8.08
C LEU A 220 -14.68 2.46 8.07
N ARG A 221 -15.85 1.82 8.00
CA ARG A 221 -17.16 2.47 8.11
C ARG A 221 -17.35 3.13 9.47
N ALA A 222 -17.02 2.42 10.55
CA ALA A 222 -17.05 2.96 11.90
C ALA A 222 -16.08 4.14 12.09
N ALA A 223 -14.97 4.15 11.35
CA ALA A 223 -14.00 5.24 11.32
C ALA A 223 -14.36 6.40 10.38
N GLY A 224 -15.50 6.32 9.67
CA GLY A 224 -16.05 7.43 8.89
C GLY A 224 -16.05 7.25 7.37
N LEU A 225 -15.61 6.12 6.82
CA LEU A 225 -15.67 5.88 5.37
C LEU A 225 -17.12 5.92 4.89
N GLY A 226 -17.50 6.93 4.11
CA GLY A 226 -18.86 7.09 3.58
C GLY A 226 -19.23 6.07 2.48
N GLU A 227 -20.53 5.82 2.27
CA GLU A 227 -21.00 4.79 1.33
C GLU A 227 -20.58 5.11 -0.10
N THR A 228 -20.70 6.39 -0.46
CA THR A 228 -20.30 6.91 -1.77
C THR A 228 -18.82 6.68 -2.04
N ARG A 229 -17.94 6.87 -1.05
CA ARG A 229 -16.48 6.71 -1.24
C ARG A 229 -16.09 5.23 -1.27
N LEU A 230 -16.75 4.40 -0.47
CA LEU A 230 -16.61 2.95 -0.54
C LEU A 230 -17.02 2.42 -1.92
N ALA A 231 -18.17 2.86 -2.45
CA ALA A 231 -18.61 2.48 -3.79
C ALA A 231 -17.63 2.98 -4.88
N ALA A 232 -17.15 4.22 -4.77
CA ALA A 232 -16.20 4.80 -5.72
C ALA A 232 -14.85 4.07 -5.75
N VAL A 233 -14.28 3.71 -4.60
CA VAL A 233 -13.02 2.96 -4.57
C VAL A 233 -13.17 1.54 -5.10
N ARG A 234 -14.32 0.88 -4.82
CA ARG A 234 -14.66 -0.43 -5.41
C ARG A 234 -14.79 -0.35 -6.93
N ALA A 235 -15.54 0.64 -7.44
CA ALA A 235 -15.69 0.86 -8.87
C ALA A 235 -14.35 1.15 -9.56
N ARG A 236 -13.45 1.92 -8.91
CA ARG A 236 -12.09 2.13 -9.41
C ARG A 236 -11.31 0.82 -9.51
N LEU A 237 -11.37 -0.03 -8.50
CA LEU A 237 -10.60 -1.27 -8.42
C LEU A 237 -11.17 -2.40 -9.28
N LEU A 238 -12.46 -2.42 -9.57
CA LEU A 238 -13.14 -3.52 -10.27
C LEU A 238 -13.69 -3.13 -11.65
N GLY A 239 -13.66 -1.83 -11.98
CA GLY A 239 -14.42 -1.28 -13.10
C GLY A 239 -15.91 -1.14 -12.77
N GLU A 240 -16.63 -0.41 -13.62
CA GLU A 240 -18.09 -0.41 -13.58
C GLU A 240 -18.57 -1.77 -14.08
N ARG A 241 -19.35 -2.49 -13.25
CA ARG A 241 -20.06 -3.68 -13.73
C ARG A 241 -21.13 -3.20 -14.71
N ALA A 242 -21.06 -3.66 -15.95
CA ALA A 242 -22.17 -3.45 -16.89
C ALA A 242 -23.41 -4.15 -16.32
N GLU A 243 -24.44 -3.39 -15.98
CA GLU A 243 -25.79 -3.89 -15.66
C GLU A 243 -26.44 -4.56 -16.87
#